data_AF-A0A3R6WPQ8-F1
#
_entry.id   AF-A0A3R6WPQ8-F1
#
_cell.length_a   1.000
_cell.length_b   1.000
_cell.length_c   1.000
_cell.angle_alpha   90.00
_cell.angle_beta   90.00
_cell.angle_gamma   90.00
#
_symmetry.space_group_name_H-M   'P 1'
#
loop_
_entity.id
_entity.type
_entity.pdbx_description
1 polymer ?
#
loop_
_entity_poly.entity_id
_entity_poly.type
_entity_poly.pdbx_seq_one_letter_code
_entity_poly.pdbx_strand_id
1 'polypeptide(L)'
;MDSARARRELSDDNKLEVIHNLQCLLTFGKLPRGSIQATATRLGINRKTVSSIWNGFITQGSSPSKKAGRVGRKLHYTPDHVTQLVQAVPQEQRTTMRDISVATGLSLGTICRNLKAGTLQRRSSRLKPMLTDATRAERVGFCRSHVRRIAATSLAEAGDSGYGSAL
;
A
#
# COMPACT_ATOMS: atom_id res chain seq x y z
N MET A 1 44.92 -14.39 6.22
CA MET A 1 43.86 -14.31 5.19
C MET A 1 42.54 -14.17 5.91
N ASP A 2 41.90 -13.01 5.82
CA ASP A 2 40.60 -12.72 6.43
C ASP A 2 39.56 -13.71 5.92
N SER A 3 39.26 -14.72 6.72
CA SER A 3 38.14 -15.63 6.44
C SER A 3 36.87 -14.92 6.89
N ALA A 4 36.34 -14.08 6.00
CA ALA A 4 35.03 -13.47 6.16
C ALA A 4 34.03 -14.58 6.57
N ARG A 5 33.38 -14.42 7.73
CA ARG A 5 32.43 -15.41 8.25
C ARG A 5 31.48 -15.85 7.14
N ALA A 6 31.54 -17.13 6.77
CA ALA A 6 30.64 -17.70 5.77
C ALA A 6 29.19 -17.49 6.24
N ARG A 7 28.46 -16.60 5.57
CA ARG A 7 27.04 -16.36 5.85
C ARG A 7 26.29 -17.65 5.51
N ARG A 8 25.24 -17.97 6.29
CA ARG A 8 24.39 -19.13 6.05
C ARG A 8 23.80 -19.17 4.64
N GLU A 9 23.62 -18.01 4.02
CA GLU A 9 23.04 -17.85 2.69
C GLU A 9 24.07 -17.28 1.72
N LEU A 10 24.04 -17.79 0.49
CA LEU A 10 24.87 -17.28 -0.59
C LEU A 10 24.34 -15.91 -1.04
N SER A 11 25.22 -14.91 -1.12
CA SER A 11 24.89 -13.57 -1.65
C SER A 11 24.41 -13.65 -3.09
N ASP A 12 23.62 -12.69 -3.54
CA ASP A 12 23.16 -12.63 -4.93
C ASP A 12 24.34 -12.46 -5.90
N ASP A 13 25.38 -11.70 -5.53
CA ASP A 13 26.62 -11.57 -6.32
C ASP A 13 27.32 -12.92 -6.53
N ASN A 14 27.45 -13.72 -5.48
CA ASN A 14 28.05 -15.05 -5.55
C ASN A 14 27.21 -16.01 -6.41
N LYS A 15 25.87 -15.85 -6.44
CA LYS A 15 25.01 -16.63 -7.35
C LYS A 15 25.22 -16.20 -8.80
N LEU A 16 25.38 -14.91 -9.06
CA LEU A 16 25.70 -14.40 -10.40
C LEU A 16 27.07 -14.91 -10.87
N GLU A 17 28.06 -14.94 -9.98
CA GLU A 17 29.37 -15.52 -10.26
C GLU A 17 29.26 -17.01 -10.63
N VAL A 18 28.46 -17.80 -9.91
CA VAL A 18 28.19 -19.20 -10.26
C VAL A 18 27.57 -19.32 -11.66
N ILE A 19 26.59 -18.47 -11.98
CA ILE A 19 25.89 -18.50 -13.28
C ILE A 19 26.86 -18.14 -14.41
N HIS A 20 27.59 -17.04 -14.29
CA HIS A 20 28.57 -16.59 -15.28
C HIS A 20 29.62 -17.68 -15.56
N ASN A 21 30.15 -18.28 -14.49
CA ASN A 21 31.13 -19.34 -14.61
C ASN A 21 30.63 -20.60 -15.33
N LEU A 22 29.36 -20.97 -15.14
CA LEU A 22 28.76 -22.09 -15.87
C LEU A 22 28.39 -21.71 -17.30
N GLN A 23 28.01 -20.46 -17.56
CA GLN A 23 27.77 -19.94 -18.92
C GLN A 23 29.03 -20.01 -19.77
N CYS A 24 30.19 -19.62 -19.24
CA CYS A 24 31.47 -19.74 -19.95
C CYS A 24 31.85 -21.18 -20.32
N LEU A 25 31.30 -22.17 -19.61
CA LEU A 25 31.57 -23.59 -19.84
C LEU A 25 30.53 -24.26 -20.76
N LEU A 26 29.53 -23.52 -21.23
CA LEU A 26 28.53 -24.06 -22.16
C LEU A 26 29.17 -24.41 -23.50
N THR A 27 28.85 -25.59 -24.01
CA THR A 27 29.26 -26.03 -25.35
C THR A 27 28.01 -26.47 -26.10
N PHE A 28 27.72 -25.86 -27.25
CA PHE A 28 26.51 -26.11 -28.04
C PHE A 28 25.20 -26.03 -27.22
N GLY A 29 25.12 -25.06 -26.30
CA GLY A 29 23.95 -24.86 -25.44
C GLY A 29 23.75 -25.91 -24.35
N LYS A 30 24.69 -26.85 -24.18
CA LYS A 30 24.67 -27.87 -23.13
C LYS A 30 25.85 -27.69 -22.20
N LEU A 31 25.62 -27.98 -20.92
CA LEU A 31 26.67 -27.95 -19.93
C LEU A 31 27.40 -29.31 -19.93
N PRO A 32 28.74 -29.35 -20.17
CA PRO A 32 29.51 -30.58 -20.14
C PRO A 32 29.40 -31.31 -18.79
N ARG A 33 29.55 -32.63 -18.82
CA ARG A 33 29.54 -33.44 -17.60
C ARG A 33 30.70 -33.02 -16.70
N GLY A 34 30.42 -32.81 -15.42
CA GLY A 34 31.42 -32.43 -14.42
C GLY A 34 31.61 -30.93 -14.23
N SER A 35 31.11 -30.07 -15.13
CA SER A 35 31.26 -28.60 -15.00
C SER A 35 30.66 -28.05 -13.70
N ILE A 36 29.53 -28.60 -13.24
CA ILE A 36 28.93 -28.26 -11.94
C ILE A 36 29.90 -28.57 -10.79
N GLN A 37 30.56 -29.73 -10.83
CA GLN A 37 31.52 -30.13 -9.80
C GLN A 37 32.77 -29.25 -9.86
N ALA A 38 33.28 -28.96 -11.05
CA ALA A 38 34.44 -28.10 -11.23
C ALA A 38 34.19 -26.68 -10.69
N THR A 39 33.03 -26.08 -11.01
CA THR A 39 32.63 -24.77 -10.49
C THR A 39 32.42 -24.80 -8.97
N ALA A 40 31.82 -25.87 -8.44
CA ALA A 40 31.66 -26.08 -7.00
C ALA A 40 33.01 -26.11 -6.27
N THR A 41 33.98 -26.89 -6.76
CA THR A 41 35.32 -26.96 -6.19
C THR A 41 36.05 -25.62 -6.28
N ARG A 42 35.95 -24.92 -7.43
CA ARG A 42 36.62 -23.62 -7.63
C ARG A 42 36.09 -22.53 -6.69
N LEU A 43 34.78 -22.47 -6.50
CA LEU A 43 34.15 -21.43 -5.67
C LEU A 43 34.01 -21.85 -4.19
N GLY A 44 34.41 -23.08 -3.84
CA GLY A 44 34.24 -23.62 -2.48
C GLY A 44 32.78 -23.79 -2.05
N ILE A 45 31.86 -23.94 -3.01
CA ILE A 45 30.40 -24.04 -2.77
C ILE A 45 29.97 -25.51 -2.90
N ASN A 46 28.98 -25.93 -2.12
CA ASN A 46 28.39 -27.26 -2.26
C ASN A 46 27.83 -27.49 -3.68
N ARG A 47 28.18 -28.62 -4.31
CA ARG A 47 27.70 -29.02 -5.65
C ARG A 47 26.17 -28.93 -5.79
N LYS A 48 25.40 -29.30 -4.76
CA LYS A 48 23.92 -29.22 -4.79
C LYS A 48 23.43 -27.78 -4.91
N THR A 49 24.08 -26.84 -4.23
CA THR A 49 23.76 -25.41 -4.30
C THR A 49 24.03 -24.88 -5.70
N VAL A 50 25.19 -25.19 -6.28
CA VAL A 50 25.54 -24.82 -7.67
C VAL A 50 24.52 -25.37 -8.67
N SER A 51 24.16 -26.66 -8.54
CA SER A 51 23.14 -27.27 -9.39
C SER A 51 21.76 -26.60 -9.25
N SER A 52 21.34 -26.26 -8.03
CA SER A 52 20.06 -25.59 -7.78
C SER A 52 20.04 -24.18 -8.37
N ILE A 53 21.15 -23.44 -8.27
CA ILE A 53 21.27 -22.09 -8.84
C ILE A 53 21.17 -22.18 -10.36
N TRP A 54 21.92 -23.09 -10.98
CA TRP A 54 21.92 -23.29 -12.42
C TRP A 54 20.54 -23.67 -12.95
N ASN A 55 19.89 -24.65 -12.33
CA ASN A 55 18.53 -25.07 -12.75
C ASN A 55 17.52 -23.94 -12.57
N GLY A 56 17.60 -23.19 -11.46
CA GLY A 56 16.76 -22.01 -11.24
C GLY A 56 16.95 -20.95 -12.33
N PHE A 57 18.21 -20.68 -12.69
CA PHE A 57 18.55 -19.75 -13.78
C PHE A 57 17.99 -20.21 -15.13
N ILE A 58 18.16 -21.49 -15.50
CA ILE A 58 17.63 -22.01 -16.77
C ILE A 58 16.09 -21.96 -16.82
N THR A 59 15.40 -22.18 -15.70
CA THR A 59 13.93 -22.15 -15.67
C THR A 59 13.35 -20.73 -15.58
N GLN A 60 13.98 -19.83 -14.83
CA GLN A 60 13.38 -18.52 -14.46
C GLN A 60 14.20 -17.31 -14.93
N GLY A 61 15.35 -17.51 -15.58
CA GLY A 61 16.29 -16.45 -15.98
C GLY A 61 17.06 -15.80 -14.83
N SER A 62 16.77 -16.18 -13.58
CA SER A 62 17.43 -15.67 -12.38
C SER A 62 17.32 -16.67 -11.23
N SER A 63 18.16 -16.53 -10.20
CA SER A 63 18.14 -17.35 -8.98
C SER A 63 17.89 -16.51 -7.71
N PRO A 64 16.76 -15.77 -7.63
CA PRO A 64 16.48 -14.92 -6.48
C PRO A 64 16.10 -15.76 -5.25
N SER A 65 16.25 -15.15 -4.07
CA SER A 65 15.80 -15.76 -2.81
C SER A 65 14.27 -15.92 -2.79
N LYS A 66 13.79 -17.14 -2.55
CA LYS A 66 12.34 -17.43 -2.38
C LYS A 66 11.80 -17.06 -0.99
N LYS A 67 12.60 -16.34 -0.17
CA LYS A 67 12.24 -15.99 1.20
C LYS A 67 11.30 -14.78 1.26
N ALA A 68 11.43 -13.83 0.33
CA ALA A 68 10.56 -12.67 0.27
C ALA A 68 9.08 -13.11 0.27
N GLY A 69 8.30 -12.60 1.22
CA GLY A 69 6.89 -12.97 1.42
C GLY A 69 6.62 -14.36 2.01
N ARG A 70 7.60 -15.28 2.03
CA ARG A 70 7.42 -16.65 2.57
C ARG A 70 7.89 -16.79 4.01
N VAL A 71 8.94 -16.07 4.39
CA VAL A 71 9.50 -16.10 5.75
C VAL A 71 9.11 -14.87 6.55
N GLY A 72 9.13 -14.99 7.87
CA GLY A 72 8.76 -13.93 8.80
C GLY A 72 7.41 -14.18 9.47
N ARG A 73 7.06 -13.29 10.39
CA ARG A 73 5.80 -13.38 11.13
C ARG A 73 4.65 -13.05 10.19
N LYS A 74 3.68 -13.97 10.06
CA LYS A 74 2.43 -13.70 9.34
C LYS A 74 1.68 -12.55 10.00
N LEU A 75 1.13 -11.67 9.18
CA LEU A 75 0.32 -10.57 9.67
C LEU A 75 -0.98 -11.11 10.27
N HIS A 76 -1.27 -10.74 11.51
CA HIS A 76 -2.47 -11.21 12.22
C HIS A 76 -3.75 -10.50 11.75
N TYR A 77 -3.65 -9.24 11.34
CA TYR A 77 -4.78 -8.45 10.85
C TYR A 77 -4.39 -7.77 9.54
N THR A 78 -5.13 -8.04 8.46
CA THR A 78 -4.92 -7.35 7.19
C THR A 78 -5.31 -5.87 7.31
N PRO A 79 -4.71 -4.97 6.49
CA PRO A 79 -5.08 -3.55 6.50
C PRO A 79 -6.58 -3.32 6.30
N ASP A 80 -7.20 -4.08 5.41
CA ASP A 80 -8.64 -3.99 5.11
C ASP A 80 -9.48 -4.43 6.31
N HIS A 81 -9.09 -5.51 6.99
CA HIS A 81 -9.79 -5.99 8.18
C HIS A 81 -9.69 -4.99 9.34
N VAL A 82 -8.52 -4.38 9.55
CA VAL A 82 -8.37 -3.29 10.54
C VAL A 82 -9.29 -2.12 10.20
N THR A 83 -9.37 -1.76 8.92
CA THR A 83 -10.22 -0.65 8.46
C THR A 83 -11.70 -0.94 8.70
N GLN A 84 -12.15 -2.16 8.40
CA GLN A 84 -13.52 -2.60 8.65
C GLN A 84 -13.89 -2.54 10.15
N LEU A 85 -13.01 -3.04 11.02
CA LEU A 85 -13.24 -2.98 12.47
C LEU A 85 -13.35 -1.54 12.96
N VAL A 86 -12.46 -0.65 12.54
CA VAL A 86 -12.49 0.76 12.94
C VAL A 86 -13.72 1.48 12.37
N GLN A 87 -14.15 1.12 11.16
CA GLN A 87 -15.36 1.66 10.53
C GLN A 87 -16.66 1.17 11.17
N ALA A 88 -16.66 0.03 11.87
CA ALA A 88 -17.82 -0.46 12.60
C ALA A 88 -18.02 0.28 13.94
N VAL A 89 -16.96 0.82 14.55
CA VAL A 89 -17.04 1.56 15.83
C VAL A 89 -17.84 2.85 15.66
N PRO A 90 -18.78 3.23 16.53
CA PRO A 90 -19.48 4.52 16.43
C PRO A 90 -18.52 5.72 16.40
N GLN A 91 -18.85 6.77 15.65
CA GLN A 91 -17.95 7.91 15.47
C GLN A 91 -17.54 8.59 16.79
N GLU A 92 -18.43 8.59 17.78
CA GLU A 92 -18.20 9.12 19.13
C GLU A 92 -17.07 8.40 19.88
N GLN A 93 -16.83 7.12 19.57
CA GLN A 93 -15.80 6.29 20.18
C GLN A 93 -14.50 6.24 19.35
N ARG A 94 -14.43 6.97 18.22
CA ARG A 94 -13.22 7.10 17.37
C ARG A 94 -12.36 8.32 17.74
N THR A 95 -12.34 8.69 19.01
CA THR A 95 -11.69 9.91 19.52
C THR A 95 -10.19 9.75 19.67
N THR A 96 -9.75 8.81 20.50
CA THR A 96 -8.33 8.52 20.71
C THR A 96 -7.97 7.12 20.24
N MET A 97 -6.67 6.88 20.03
CA MET A 97 -6.20 5.54 19.69
C MET A 97 -6.51 4.52 20.80
N ARG A 98 -6.63 4.97 22.06
CA ARG A 98 -7.02 4.11 23.17
C ARG A 98 -8.50 3.75 23.10
N ASP A 99 -9.37 4.71 22.79
CA ASP A 99 -10.81 4.46 22.66
C ASP A 99 -11.08 3.48 21.52
N ILE A 100 -10.43 3.67 20.37
CA ILE A 100 -10.49 2.74 19.23
C ILE A 100 -9.94 1.36 19.63
N SER A 101 -8.87 1.31 20.43
CA SER A 101 -8.27 0.05 20.91
C SER A 101 -9.26 -0.74 21.76
N VAL A 102 -9.92 -0.07 22.70
CA VAL A 102 -10.94 -0.69 23.56
C VAL A 102 -12.15 -1.12 22.74
N ALA A 103 -12.64 -0.28 21.83
CA ALA A 103 -13.84 -0.57 21.05
C ALA A 103 -13.63 -1.68 19.99
N THR A 104 -12.43 -1.80 19.41
CA THR A 104 -12.13 -2.81 18.37
C THR A 104 -11.47 -4.09 18.92
N GLY A 105 -11.00 -4.06 20.18
CA GLY A 105 -10.15 -5.13 20.74
C GLY A 105 -8.74 -5.20 20.13
N LEU A 106 -8.38 -4.30 19.22
CA LEU A 106 -7.03 -4.24 18.64
C LEU A 106 -6.06 -3.62 19.64
N SER A 107 -4.84 -4.15 19.72
CA SER A 107 -3.82 -3.52 20.56
C SER A 107 -3.51 -2.09 20.11
N LEU A 108 -3.18 -1.21 21.06
CA LEU A 108 -2.78 0.17 20.78
C LEU A 108 -1.62 0.24 19.78
N GLY A 109 -0.66 -0.69 19.87
CA GLY A 109 0.46 -0.78 18.93
C GLY A 109 0.03 -1.11 17.50
N THR A 110 -1.00 -1.93 17.32
CA THR A 110 -1.59 -2.22 16.01
C THR A 110 -2.21 -0.98 15.40
N ILE A 111 -2.99 -0.22 16.17
CA ILE A 111 -3.61 1.02 15.69
C ILE A 111 -2.54 2.05 15.33
N CYS A 112 -1.54 2.26 16.19
CA CYS A 112 -0.42 3.16 15.94
C CYS A 112 0.35 2.82 14.65
N ARG A 113 0.63 1.53 14.39
CA ARG A 113 1.30 1.09 13.16
C ARG A 113 0.46 1.34 11.92
N ASN A 114 -0.83 0.99 11.96
CA ASN A 114 -1.74 1.20 10.83
C ASN A 114 -1.95 2.69 10.53
N LEU A 115 -1.91 3.54 11.56
CA LEU A 115 -1.95 4.99 11.37
C LEU A 115 -0.67 5.53 10.72
N LYS A 116 0.51 5.07 11.15
CA LYS A 116 1.79 5.45 10.53
C LYS A 116 1.94 4.94 9.10
N ALA A 117 1.41 3.75 8.83
CA ALA A 117 1.39 3.14 7.50
C ALA A 117 0.39 3.80 6.55
N GLY A 118 -0.50 4.65 7.07
CA GLY A 118 -1.51 5.36 6.28
C GLY A 118 -2.79 4.56 5.99
N THR A 119 -2.89 3.32 6.47
CA THR A 119 -4.11 2.49 6.42
C THR A 119 -5.26 3.16 7.16
N LEU A 120 -4.96 3.72 8.34
CA LEU A 120 -5.89 4.58 9.06
C LEU A 120 -5.44 6.03 8.87
N GLN A 121 -6.39 6.93 8.69
CA GLN A 121 -6.13 8.36 8.56
C GLN A 121 -6.79 9.13 9.70
N ARG A 122 -6.05 10.09 10.28
CA ARG A 122 -6.63 11.00 11.26
C ARG A 122 -7.61 11.91 10.55
N ARG A 123 -8.86 11.92 11.02
CA ARG A 123 -9.87 12.88 10.61
C ARG A 123 -10.06 13.87 11.74
N SER A 124 -9.88 15.15 11.47
CA SER A 124 -10.36 16.20 12.37
C SER A 124 -11.88 16.25 12.23
N SER A 125 -12.61 15.78 13.24
CA SER A 125 -14.08 15.96 13.29
C SER A 125 -14.50 16.69 14.56
N ARG A 126 -13.86 17.83 14.84
CA ARG A 126 -14.37 18.79 15.82
C ARG A 126 -14.94 20.00 15.09
N LEU A 127 -16.16 19.84 14.58
CA LEU A 127 -16.97 21.00 14.22
C LEU A 127 -17.31 21.73 15.53
N LYS A 128 -16.78 22.95 15.70
CA LYS A 128 -17.16 23.85 16.80
C LYS A 128 -18.65 24.23 16.67
N PRO A 129 -19.27 24.62 17.80
CA PRO A 129 -20.16 23.83 18.67
C PRO A 129 -21.30 23.09 17.94
N MET A 130 -22.06 22.26 18.65
CA MET A 130 -23.24 21.60 18.06
C MET A 130 -24.17 22.63 17.44
N LEU A 131 -24.50 22.43 16.15
CA LEU A 131 -25.40 23.29 15.42
C LEU A 131 -26.83 23.02 15.91
N THR A 132 -27.30 23.82 16.86
CA THR A 132 -28.71 23.85 17.24
C THR A 132 -29.54 24.47 16.12
N ASP A 133 -30.83 24.17 16.06
CA ASP A 133 -31.71 24.76 15.03
C ASP A 133 -31.71 26.30 15.10
N ALA A 134 -31.58 26.86 16.31
CA ALA A 134 -31.42 28.30 16.54
C ALA A 134 -30.13 28.84 15.90
N THR A 135 -28.97 28.24 16.19
CA THR A 135 -27.69 28.67 15.57
C THR A 135 -27.67 28.42 14.06
N ARG A 136 -28.41 27.43 13.54
CA ARG A 136 -28.57 27.23 12.09
C ARG A 136 -29.28 28.42 11.46
N ALA A 137 -30.39 28.86 12.04
CA ALA A 137 -31.17 30.00 11.53
C ALA A 137 -30.37 31.30 11.55
N GLU A 138 -29.66 31.59 12.65
CA GLU A 138 -28.79 32.77 12.76
C GLU A 138 -27.69 32.79 11.70
N ARG A 139 -27.03 31.65 11.47
CA ARG A 139 -25.97 31.54 10.46
C ARG A 139 -26.50 31.73 9.05
N VAL A 140 -27.68 31.18 8.74
CA VAL A 140 -28.33 31.43 7.43
C VAL A 140 -28.70 32.90 7.27
N GLY A 141 -29.21 33.55 8.33
CA GLY A 141 -29.48 34.99 8.34
C GLY A 141 -28.22 35.83 8.08
N PHE A 142 -27.13 35.52 8.78
CA PHE A 142 -25.84 36.16 8.58
C PHE A 142 -25.32 35.97 7.15
N CYS A 143 -25.37 34.76 6.59
CA CYS A 143 -24.96 34.53 5.20
C CYS A 143 -25.83 35.32 4.21
N ARG A 144 -27.15 35.36 4.42
CA ARG A 144 -28.08 36.12 3.57
C ARG A 144 -27.82 37.62 3.59
N SER A 145 -27.38 38.19 4.71
CA SER A 145 -27.05 39.63 4.80
C SER A 145 -25.73 40.01 4.13
N HIS A 146 -24.84 39.03 3.88
CA HIS A 146 -23.53 39.24 3.28
C HIS A 146 -23.42 38.83 1.81
N VAL A 147 -24.47 38.25 1.23
CA VAL A 147 -24.55 37.97 -0.21
C VAL A 147 -25.24 39.14 -0.90
N ARG A 148 -24.53 39.83 -1.80
CA ARG A 148 -25.14 40.84 -2.69
C ARG A 148 -26.11 40.13 -3.63
N ARG A 149 -27.40 40.50 -3.57
CA ARG A 149 -28.33 40.12 -4.63
C ARG A 149 -27.90 40.84 -5.90
N ILE A 150 -27.45 40.09 -6.90
CA ILE A 150 -27.38 40.62 -8.26
C ILE A 150 -28.84 40.87 -8.66
N ALA A 151 -29.23 42.14 -8.74
CA ALA A 151 -30.52 42.51 -9.28
C ALA A 151 -30.55 42.04 -10.74
N ALA A 152 -31.59 41.29 -11.12
CA ALA A 152 -31.85 40.99 -12.52
C ALA A 152 -32.16 42.31 -13.23
N THR A 153 -31.16 42.84 -13.95
CA THR A 153 -31.31 44.02 -14.80
C THR A 153 -32.03 43.63 -16.08
N SER A 154 -33.17 44.31 -16.33
CA SER A 154 -33.81 44.59 -17.62
C SER A 154 -34.05 43.46 -18.63
N LEU A 155 -35.31 43.01 -18.71
CA LEU A 155 -36.00 42.76 -19.99
C LEU A 155 -37.43 43.32 -19.87
N ALA A 156 -37.53 44.65 -19.87
CA ALA A 156 -38.69 45.31 -20.42
C ALA A 156 -38.32 45.68 -21.87
N GLU A 157 -39.31 45.62 -22.75
CA GLU A 157 -39.26 45.83 -24.22
C GLU A 157 -39.02 44.58 -25.07
N ALA A 158 -40.12 43.92 -25.45
CA ALA A 158 -40.50 43.76 -26.85
C ALA A 158 -41.87 43.06 -26.98
N GLY A 159 -42.79 43.69 -27.71
CA GLY A 159 -43.70 42.96 -28.58
C GLY A 159 -45.08 42.61 -28.02
N ASP A 160 -45.96 43.60 -28.07
CA ASP A 160 -47.37 43.43 -28.44
C ASP A 160 -47.53 42.46 -29.64
N SER A 161 -48.31 41.39 -29.48
CA SER A 161 -48.85 40.55 -30.56
C SER A 161 -49.79 39.50 -29.95
N GLY A 162 -51.09 39.76 -29.98
CA GLY A 162 -52.12 38.84 -29.52
C GLY A 162 -52.24 37.56 -30.33
N TYR A 163 -52.68 36.50 -29.63
CA TYR A 163 -53.47 35.31 -30.03
C TYR A 163 -53.63 34.55 -28.70
N GLY A 164 -54.76 34.08 -28.20
CA GLY A 164 -56.11 33.88 -28.70
C GLY A 164 -56.72 32.89 -27.70
N SER A 165 -57.84 33.26 -27.08
CA SER A 165 -58.65 32.41 -26.20
C SER A 165 -59.21 31.22 -26.97
N ALA A 166 -59.13 30.00 -26.43
CA ALA A 166 -60.15 28.96 -26.60
C ALA A 166 -59.84 27.70 -25.76
N LEU A 167 -60.80 27.40 -24.87
CA LEU A 167 -61.13 26.14 -24.18
C LEU A 167 -60.29 25.70 -22.98
#